data_AF-A0A7C5W7A6-F1
#
_entry.id   AF-A0A7C5W7A6-F1
#
_cell.length_a   1.000
_cell.length_b   1.000
_cell.length_c   1.000
_cell.angle_alpha   90.00
_cell.angle_beta   90.00
_cell.angle_gamma   90.00
#
_symmetry.space_group_name_H-M   'P 1'
#
loop_
_entity.id
_entity.type
_entity.pdbx_description
1 polymer ?
#
loop_
_entity_poly.entity_id
_entity_poly.type
_entity_poly.pdbx_seq_one_letter_code
_entity_poly.pdbx_strand_id
1 'polypeptide(L)'
;MSVNDLFNEPLKAVNIGLETFAANIRAAGAEAMQIAWKPPLTDDQGLMQAIAKNKDLIAAANQQALDIVLRGNPVLTRLDVALHVIPGMKPGLILRSGPSVKWENMCGPTRGAIIGALMYENLASNPEEAEQLAASGKIDFEPCHEHNTVGPMAGVVSAEMPVFIIKNETFGNHAYCTLNEGCGKVLRYGAYSREVLERLRWMEEVLYPVLKKAVEQLGGIDLKSLIAQAMHMGDEVHNRNRVATSLFYRTIAPAIVRTCSNGETAAKVLEFINGNDHFFLNLPMPASKVCLDATQNIPHSSMVVAMARNGTEFGIRLAGTGNEWFTGKAPVPDALFYPGFTKEDANPDIGDSTITETYGLGGFAIAAAPAIVQFVGGQAGDVINYTLEMYEICIGENDVFQIPALDFRGTPTGID
;
A
#
# COMPACT_ATOMS: atom_id res chain seq x y z
N MET A 1 -5.77 47.73 -17.50
CA MET A 1 -4.75 47.75 -18.56
C MET A 1 -5.46 47.89 -19.88
N SER A 2 -5.08 48.87 -20.69
CA SER A 2 -5.51 48.92 -22.09
C SER A 2 -4.71 47.88 -22.90
N VAL A 3 -5.25 47.37 -24.01
CA VAL A 3 -4.54 46.44 -24.90
C VAL A 3 -3.19 47.02 -25.39
N ASN A 4 -3.09 48.35 -25.46
CA ASN A 4 -1.86 49.05 -25.84
C ASN A 4 -0.76 48.99 -24.78
N ASP A 5 -1.12 48.79 -23.51
CA ASP A 5 -0.13 48.67 -22.42
C ASP A 5 0.53 47.28 -22.43
N LEU A 6 -0.16 46.27 -22.99
CA LEU A 6 0.28 44.87 -23.05
C LEU A 6 1.55 44.66 -23.89
N PHE A 7 1.80 45.54 -24.87
CA PHE A 7 2.96 45.46 -25.78
C PHE A 7 4.11 46.37 -25.37
N ASN A 8 3.95 47.17 -24.31
CA ASN A 8 4.97 48.09 -23.80
C ASN A 8 5.66 47.57 -22.52
N GLU A 9 5.22 46.43 -22.00
CA GLU A 9 5.81 45.76 -20.84
C GLU A 9 6.49 44.44 -21.26
N PRO A 10 7.46 43.93 -20.47
CA PRO A 10 8.08 42.64 -20.74
C PRO A 10 7.04 41.52 -20.85
N LEU A 11 6.96 40.88 -22.01
CA LEU A 11 5.98 39.82 -22.26
C LEU A 11 6.27 38.61 -21.36
N LYS A 12 5.26 38.18 -20.60
CA LYS A 12 5.27 36.93 -19.84
C LYS A 12 4.28 35.96 -20.47
N ALA A 13 4.79 34.92 -21.12
CA ALA A 13 3.99 33.97 -21.88
C ALA A 13 3.68 32.71 -21.06
N VAL A 14 2.43 32.25 -21.12
CA VAL A 14 2.04 30.90 -20.69
C VAL A 14 1.81 30.08 -21.95
N ASN A 15 2.69 29.11 -22.21
CA ASN A 15 2.61 28.26 -23.40
C ASN A 15 1.85 26.97 -23.11
N ILE A 16 0.92 26.63 -24.00
CA ILE A 16 0.18 25.36 -24.00
C ILE A 16 0.43 24.68 -25.34
N GLY A 17 0.78 23.40 -25.33
CA GLY A 17 1.14 22.65 -26.53
C GLY A 17 2.64 22.39 -26.63
N LEU A 18 3.23 22.56 -27.82
CA LEU A 18 4.63 22.19 -28.08
C LEU A 18 5.60 23.03 -27.25
N GLU A 19 6.47 22.36 -26.48
CA GLU A 19 7.48 23.00 -25.61
C GLU A 19 8.47 23.86 -26.40
N THR A 20 8.68 23.56 -27.68
CA THR A 20 9.55 24.34 -28.58
C THR A 20 9.12 25.80 -28.69
N PHE A 21 7.83 26.13 -28.50
CA PHE A 21 7.38 27.52 -28.49
C PHE A 21 7.82 28.26 -27.23
N ALA A 22 7.71 27.64 -26.05
CA ALA A 22 8.24 28.23 -24.82
C ALA A 22 9.77 28.43 -24.90
N ALA A 23 10.49 27.45 -25.48
CA ALA A 23 11.93 27.55 -25.71
C ALA A 23 12.29 28.73 -26.64
N ASN A 24 11.55 28.90 -27.74
CA ASN A 24 11.76 30.00 -28.68
C ASN A 24 11.49 31.38 -28.05
N ILE A 25 10.45 31.50 -27.21
CA ILE A 25 10.12 32.74 -26.51
C ILE A 25 11.24 33.12 -25.52
N ARG A 26 11.76 32.14 -24.77
CA ARG A 26 12.92 32.34 -23.87
C ARG A 26 14.18 32.74 -24.64
N ALA A 27 14.43 32.10 -25.78
CA ALA A 27 15.56 32.44 -26.65
C ALA A 27 15.46 33.86 -27.24
N ALA A 28 14.24 34.37 -27.42
CA ALA A 28 13.97 35.74 -27.85
C ALA A 28 14.05 36.78 -26.71
N GLY A 29 14.38 36.37 -25.48
CA GLY A 29 14.59 37.26 -24.33
C GLY A 29 13.34 37.57 -23.50
N ALA A 30 12.23 36.87 -23.72
CA ALA A 30 11.00 37.01 -22.94
C ALA A 30 10.84 35.87 -21.91
N GLU A 31 10.05 36.11 -20.86
CA GLU A 31 9.71 35.07 -19.89
C GLU A 31 8.64 34.15 -20.48
N ALA A 32 8.84 32.83 -20.40
CA ALA A 32 7.83 31.85 -20.79
C ALA A 32 7.75 30.68 -19.81
N MET A 33 6.53 30.32 -19.43
CA MET A 33 6.19 29.13 -18.65
C MET A 33 5.53 28.10 -19.57
N GLN A 34 6.08 26.89 -19.60
CA GLN A 34 5.45 25.77 -20.30
C GLN A 34 4.42 25.13 -19.36
N ILE A 35 3.19 24.96 -19.83
CA ILE A 35 2.19 24.14 -19.15
C ILE A 35 2.26 22.72 -19.70
N ALA A 36 2.41 21.73 -18.83
CA ALA A 36 2.36 20.31 -19.18
C ALA A 36 0.91 19.85 -19.41
N TRP A 37 0.20 20.50 -20.33
CA TRP A 37 -1.19 20.18 -20.64
C TRP A 37 -1.28 18.92 -21.52
N LYS A 38 -2.25 18.06 -21.22
CA LYS A 38 -2.63 16.91 -22.06
C LYS A 38 -4.13 16.97 -22.33
N PRO A 39 -4.60 16.49 -23.49
CA PRO A 39 -6.04 16.37 -23.73
C PRO A 39 -6.67 15.40 -22.71
N PRO A 40 -7.97 15.57 -22.41
CA PRO A 40 -8.70 14.61 -21.59
C PRO A 40 -8.56 13.18 -22.11
N LEU A 41 -8.61 12.19 -21.22
CA LEU A 41 -8.58 10.77 -21.59
C LEU A 41 -9.80 10.33 -22.41
N THR A 42 -10.90 11.09 -22.33
CA THR A 42 -12.13 10.87 -23.10
C THR A 42 -12.66 12.18 -23.64
N ASP A 43 -13.22 12.16 -24.85
CA ASP A 43 -13.92 13.26 -25.50
C ASP A 43 -15.44 13.22 -25.29
N ASP A 44 -15.93 12.36 -24.39
CA ASP A 44 -17.35 12.25 -24.06
C ASP A 44 -17.85 13.51 -23.33
N GLN A 45 -18.50 14.38 -24.10
CA GLN A 45 -19.07 15.63 -23.60
C GLN A 45 -20.18 15.40 -22.57
N GLY A 46 -20.92 14.29 -22.66
CA GLY A 46 -21.99 13.95 -21.73
C GLY A 46 -21.44 13.67 -20.33
N LEU A 47 -20.36 12.89 -20.25
CA LEU A 47 -19.66 12.63 -18.99
C LEU A 47 -19.08 13.93 -18.38
N MET A 48 -18.40 14.75 -19.17
CA MET A 48 -17.84 16.01 -18.68
C MET A 48 -18.92 16.98 -18.19
N GLN A 49 -20.07 17.04 -18.88
CA GLN A 49 -21.22 17.83 -18.42
C GLN A 49 -21.84 17.26 -17.14
N ALA A 50 -21.91 15.93 -17.00
CA ALA A 50 -22.40 15.30 -15.78
C ALA A 50 -21.49 15.58 -14.59
N ILE A 51 -20.17 15.49 -14.75
CA ILE A 51 -19.20 15.85 -13.71
C ILE A 51 -19.33 17.33 -13.35
N ALA A 52 -19.33 18.22 -14.34
CA ALA A 52 -19.45 19.66 -14.12
C ALA A 52 -20.76 20.04 -13.40
N LYS A 53 -21.88 19.41 -13.77
CA LYS A 53 -23.19 19.63 -13.13
C LYS A 53 -23.22 19.19 -11.67
N ASN A 54 -22.46 18.16 -11.30
CA ASN A 54 -22.44 17.58 -9.95
C ASN A 54 -21.19 17.99 -9.15
N LYS A 55 -20.38 18.94 -9.63
CA LYS A 55 -19.09 19.31 -9.03
C LYS A 55 -19.18 19.61 -7.53
N ASP A 56 -20.14 20.45 -7.12
CA ASP A 56 -20.27 20.85 -5.71
C ASP A 56 -20.70 19.68 -4.82
N LEU A 57 -21.52 18.77 -5.36
CA LEU A 57 -21.97 17.57 -4.67
C LEU A 57 -20.81 16.57 -4.49
N ILE A 58 -20.00 16.38 -5.53
CA ILE A 58 -18.78 15.55 -5.50
C ILE A 58 -17.79 16.13 -4.48
N ALA A 59 -17.51 17.44 -4.55
CA ALA A 59 -16.58 18.10 -3.64
C ALA A 59 -17.01 17.97 -2.17
N ALA A 60 -18.30 18.13 -1.86
CA ALA A 60 -18.82 17.94 -0.50
C ALA A 60 -18.69 16.48 -0.03
N ALA A 61 -19.00 15.50 -0.90
CA ALA A 61 -18.86 14.08 -0.58
C ALA A 61 -17.39 13.68 -0.37
N ASN A 62 -16.48 14.22 -1.18
CA ASN A 62 -15.04 14.03 -1.07
C ASN A 62 -14.48 14.63 0.22
N GLN A 63 -14.90 15.84 0.59
CA GLN A 63 -14.50 16.43 1.86
C GLN A 63 -14.98 15.59 3.05
N GLN A 64 -16.23 15.11 3.02
CA GLN A 64 -16.75 14.20 4.05
C GLN A 64 -15.90 12.92 4.15
N ALA A 65 -15.53 12.33 3.00
CA ALA A 65 -14.71 11.13 2.96
C ALA A 65 -13.31 11.39 3.55
N LEU A 66 -12.65 12.49 3.15
CA LEU A 66 -11.36 12.91 3.71
C LEU A 66 -11.44 13.12 5.22
N ASP A 67 -12.45 13.83 5.73
CA ASP A 67 -12.64 14.08 7.17
C ASP A 67 -12.80 12.78 7.98
N ILE A 68 -13.33 11.72 7.37
CA ILE A 68 -13.41 10.39 7.99
C ILE A 68 -12.03 9.73 8.01
N VAL A 69 -11.29 9.75 6.90
CA VAL A 69 -9.91 9.22 6.82
C VAL A 69 -9.02 9.86 7.87
N LEU A 70 -9.01 11.19 7.96
CA LEU A 70 -8.15 11.95 8.86
C LEU A 70 -8.46 11.67 10.34
N ARG A 71 -9.72 11.39 10.70
CA ARG A 71 -10.12 11.01 12.07
C ARG A 71 -9.83 9.55 12.42
N GLY A 72 -9.43 8.72 11.46
CA GLY A 72 -9.08 7.33 11.71
C GLY A 72 -7.97 7.19 12.75
N ASN A 73 -8.13 6.22 13.65
CA ASN A 73 -7.14 5.87 14.67
C ASN A 73 -6.81 4.36 14.61
N PRO A 74 -5.89 3.93 13.73
CA PRO A 74 -5.50 2.54 13.59
C PRO A 74 -4.61 2.07 14.74
N VAL A 75 -5.10 1.11 15.51
CA VAL A 75 -4.38 0.50 16.64
C VAL A 75 -4.20 -0.99 16.38
N LEU A 76 -2.97 -1.49 16.47
CA LEU A 76 -2.72 -2.93 16.53
C LEU A 76 -3.20 -3.44 17.89
N THR A 77 -4.30 -4.19 17.91
CA THR A 77 -4.98 -4.59 19.15
C THR A 77 -4.64 -6.01 19.59
N ARG A 78 -4.47 -6.93 18.63
CA ARG A 78 -4.23 -8.35 18.89
C ARG A 78 -3.66 -9.04 17.65
N LEU A 79 -3.25 -10.29 17.82
CA LEU A 79 -2.96 -11.23 16.75
C LEU A 79 -3.85 -12.46 16.93
N ASP A 80 -4.24 -13.08 15.83
CA ASP A 80 -4.93 -14.37 15.82
C ASP A 80 -4.64 -15.13 14.53
N VAL A 81 -5.21 -16.32 14.39
CA VAL A 81 -5.18 -17.12 13.16
C VAL A 81 -6.26 -16.61 12.20
N ALA A 82 -5.95 -16.52 10.91
CA ALA A 82 -6.82 -15.97 9.87
C ALA A 82 -8.23 -16.56 9.91
N LEU A 83 -8.35 -17.90 10.02
CA LEU A 83 -9.62 -18.62 10.10
C LEU A 83 -10.54 -18.13 11.22
N HIS A 84 -10.00 -17.65 12.34
CA HIS A 84 -10.78 -17.25 13.50
C HIS A 84 -11.35 -15.83 13.40
N VAL A 85 -10.72 -14.96 12.60
CA VAL A 85 -10.94 -13.51 12.71
C VAL A 85 -11.22 -12.79 11.40
N ILE A 86 -10.78 -13.33 10.26
CA ILE A 86 -11.01 -12.71 8.96
C ILE A 86 -12.46 -13.00 8.52
N PRO A 87 -13.28 -11.97 8.22
CA PRO A 87 -14.66 -12.18 7.77
C PRO A 87 -14.73 -13.08 6.53
N GLY A 88 -15.57 -14.12 6.57
CA GLY A 88 -15.75 -15.04 5.45
C GLY A 88 -14.63 -16.08 5.26
N MET A 89 -13.55 -16.02 6.05
CA MET A 89 -12.47 -17.01 5.96
C MET A 89 -12.96 -18.41 6.32
N LYS A 90 -12.55 -19.41 5.54
CA LYS A 90 -12.94 -20.81 5.70
C LYS A 90 -11.83 -21.74 5.21
N PRO A 91 -11.78 -23.01 5.64
CA PRO A 91 -10.85 -23.98 5.07
C PRO A 91 -11.06 -24.11 3.56
N GLY A 92 -9.97 -24.14 2.79
CA GLY A 92 -10.03 -24.21 1.32
C GLY A 92 -10.29 -22.87 0.60
N LEU A 93 -10.43 -21.76 1.34
CA LEU A 93 -10.35 -20.41 0.78
C LEU A 93 -8.92 -19.87 0.93
N ILE A 94 -8.36 -19.34 -0.16
CA ILE A 94 -7.10 -18.61 -0.17
C ILE A 94 -7.36 -17.17 -0.60
N LEU A 95 -7.01 -16.21 0.26
CA LEU A 95 -7.03 -14.80 -0.11
C LEU A 95 -5.75 -14.43 -0.84
N ARG A 96 -5.81 -13.39 -1.67
CA ARG A 96 -4.67 -12.88 -2.46
C ARG A 96 -4.81 -11.39 -2.79
N SER A 97 -3.72 -10.76 -3.24
CA SER A 97 -3.71 -9.33 -3.54
C SER A 97 -4.42 -8.94 -4.83
N GLY A 98 -4.90 -7.70 -4.93
CA GLY A 98 -5.45 -7.10 -6.15
C GLY A 98 -6.88 -7.56 -6.51
N PRO A 99 -7.45 -7.07 -7.62
CA PRO A 99 -8.81 -7.43 -8.06
C PRO A 99 -8.92 -8.91 -8.48
N SER A 100 -10.14 -9.46 -8.48
CA SER A 100 -10.39 -10.90 -8.72
C SER A 100 -9.75 -11.41 -10.01
N VAL A 101 -9.12 -12.59 -9.95
CA VAL A 101 -8.47 -13.24 -11.09
C VAL A 101 -8.59 -14.76 -10.97
N LYS A 102 -8.84 -15.43 -12.10
CA LYS A 102 -8.90 -16.89 -12.15
C LYS A 102 -7.49 -17.51 -12.15
N TRP A 103 -7.38 -18.73 -11.63
CA TRP A 103 -6.11 -19.47 -11.55
C TRP A 103 -5.30 -19.46 -12.85
N GLU A 104 -5.94 -19.74 -13.98
CA GLU A 104 -5.33 -19.79 -15.31
C GLU A 104 -4.75 -18.45 -15.79
N ASN A 105 -5.13 -17.34 -15.16
CA ASN A 105 -4.66 -15.99 -15.46
C ASN A 105 -3.77 -15.40 -14.35
N MET A 106 -3.54 -16.11 -13.25
CA MET A 106 -2.61 -15.67 -12.21
C MET A 106 -1.17 -15.68 -12.73
N CYS A 107 -0.40 -14.67 -12.33
CA CYS A 107 1.03 -14.63 -12.63
C CYS A 107 1.82 -15.69 -11.84
N GLY A 108 3.06 -15.96 -12.27
CA GLY A 108 3.93 -16.97 -11.67
C GLY A 108 4.13 -16.82 -10.16
N PRO A 109 4.49 -15.62 -9.65
CA PRO A 109 4.64 -15.40 -8.20
C PRO A 109 3.40 -15.73 -7.39
N THR A 110 2.20 -15.33 -7.85
CA THR A 110 0.94 -15.64 -7.16
C THR A 110 0.67 -17.14 -7.14
N ARG A 111 0.87 -17.85 -8.27
CA ARG A 111 0.72 -19.31 -8.32
C ARG A 111 1.68 -20.02 -7.38
N GLY A 112 2.95 -19.62 -7.37
CA GLY A 112 3.95 -20.18 -6.46
C GLY A 112 3.59 -19.98 -5.00
N ALA A 113 3.07 -18.79 -4.65
CA ALA A 113 2.63 -18.50 -3.29
C ALA A 113 1.42 -19.36 -2.88
N ILE A 114 0.46 -19.59 -3.79
CA ILE A 114 -0.67 -20.48 -3.56
C ILE A 114 -0.21 -21.93 -3.37
N ILE A 115 0.71 -22.42 -4.21
CA ILE A 115 1.29 -23.76 -4.07
C ILE A 115 1.93 -23.92 -2.69
N GLY A 116 2.77 -22.96 -2.28
CA GLY A 116 3.39 -22.98 -0.96
C GLY A 116 2.37 -22.92 0.18
N ALA A 117 1.31 -22.12 0.04
CA ALA A 117 0.23 -22.05 1.03
C ALA A 117 -0.54 -23.38 1.13
N LEU A 118 -0.87 -24.04 0.03
CA LEU A 118 -1.54 -25.35 0.05
C LEU A 118 -0.68 -26.43 0.72
N MET A 119 0.63 -26.41 0.48
CA MET A 119 1.58 -27.29 1.18
C MET A 119 1.68 -26.94 2.68
N TYR A 120 1.69 -25.65 3.01
CA TYR A 120 1.64 -25.15 4.38
C TYR A 120 0.30 -25.47 5.08
N GLU A 121 -0.81 -25.63 4.37
CA GLU A 121 -2.08 -26.08 4.96
C GLU A 121 -2.17 -27.62 5.06
N ASN A 122 -1.12 -28.34 4.66
CA ASN A 122 -1.10 -29.80 4.52
C ASN A 122 -2.20 -30.34 3.59
N LEU A 123 -2.63 -29.54 2.61
CA LEU A 123 -3.63 -29.92 1.60
C LEU A 123 -3.00 -30.63 0.39
N ALA A 124 -1.69 -30.51 0.23
CA ALA A 124 -0.90 -31.19 -0.79
C ALA A 124 0.49 -31.55 -0.25
N SER A 125 1.03 -32.69 -0.67
CA SER A 125 2.32 -33.20 -0.17
C SER A 125 3.52 -32.68 -0.95
N ASN A 126 3.29 -32.20 -2.18
CA ASN A 126 4.30 -31.72 -3.11
C ASN A 126 3.73 -30.63 -4.05
N PRO A 127 4.59 -29.88 -4.76
CA PRO A 127 4.15 -28.80 -5.65
C PRO A 127 3.20 -29.26 -6.76
N GLU A 128 3.40 -30.46 -7.30
CA GLU A 128 2.59 -31.00 -8.39
C GLU A 128 1.14 -31.29 -7.94
N GLU A 129 0.98 -31.91 -6.76
CA GLU A 129 -0.32 -32.12 -6.11
C GLU A 129 -1.00 -30.78 -5.79
N ALA A 130 -0.24 -29.80 -5.30
CA ALA A 130 -0.75 -28.48 -4.95
C ALA A 130 -1.26 -27.72 -6.18
N GLU A 131 -0.53 -27.75 -7.28
CA GLU A 131 -0.93 -27.15 -8.55
C GLU A 131 -2.19 -27.81 -9.12
N GLN A 132 -2.27 -29.14 -9.09
CA GLN A 132 -3.46 -29.87 -9.51
C GLN A 132 -4.67 -29.53 -8.65
N LEU A 133 -4.49 -29.42 -7.33
CA LEU A 133 -5.55 -29.04 -6.40
C LEU A 133 -6.03 -27.61 -6.65
N ALA A 134 -5.11 -26.65 -6.82
CA ALA A 134 -5.43 -25.26 -7.14
C ALA A 134 -6.21 -25.14 -8.46
N ALA A 135 -5.84 -25.90 -9.49
CA ALA A 135 -6.52 -25.92 -10.78
C ALA A 135 -7.86 -26.68 -10.79
N SER A 136 -8.18 -27.46 -9.74
CA SER A 136 -9.31 -28.39 -9.74
C SER A 136 -10.69 -27.73 -9.52
N GLY A 137 -10.73 -26.46 -9.15
CA GLY A 137 -11.96 -25.76 -8.74
C GLY A 137 -12.47 -26.14 -7.34
N LYS A 138 -11.67 -26.85 -6.54
CA LYS A 138 -11.96 -27.18 -5.13
C LYS A 138 -11.43 -26.15 -4.13
N ILE A 139 -10.55 -25.25 -4.59
CA ILE A 139 -9.99 -24.15 -3.81
C ILE A 139 -10.62 -22.86 -4.30
N ASP A 140 -11.14 -22.07 -3.37
CA ASP A 140 -11.69 -20.76 -3.65
C ASP A 140 -10.56 -19.71 -3.56
N PHE A 141 -10.59 -18.72 -4.46
CA PHE A 141 -9.64 -17.61 -4.47
C PHE A 141 -10.38 -16.27 -4.46
N GLU A 142 -10.16 -15.47 -3.41
CA GLU A 142 -10.85 -14.18 -3.25
C GLU A 142 -9.85 -13.05 -2.97
N PRO A 143 -10.13 -11.80 -3.41
CA PRO A 143 -9.29 -10.64 -3.07
C PRO A 143 -9.25 -10.38 -1.56
N CYS A 144 -8.06 -10.13 -1.00
CA CYS A 144 -7.91 -9.69 0.40
C CYS A 144 -8.82 -8.51 0.74
N HIS A 145 -8.93 -7.54 -0.18
CA HIS A 145 -9.73 -6.33 -0.02
C HIS A 145 -11.24 -6.55 0.21
N GLU A 146 -11.76 -7.73 -0.15
CA GLU A 146 -13.17 -8.12 0.04
C GLU A 146 -13.42 -8.75 1.42
N HIS A 147 -12.35 -9.06 2.16
CA HIS A 147 -12.36 -9.67 3.49
C HIS A 147 -11.70 -8.78 4.54
N ASN A 148 -11.73 -7.46 4.33
CA ASN A 148 -11.05 -6.46 5.18
C ASN A 148 -9.56 -6.76 5.40
N THR A 149 -8.93 -7.43 4.44
CA THR A 149 -7.55 -7.90 4.53
C THR A 149 -6.72 -7.20 3.46
N VAL A 150 -5.42 -7.14 3.67
CA VAL A 150 -4.43 -6.71 2.68
C VAL A 150 -3.20 -7.60 2.78
N GLY A 151 -2.55 -7.85 1.65
CA GLY A 151 -1.36 -8.69 1.58
C GLY A 151 -0.23 -8.07 0.74
N PRO A 152 1.03 -8.08 1.22
CA PRO A 152 2.18 -7.66 0.41
C PRO A 152 2.42 -8.62 -0.75
N MET A 153 2.80 -8.08 -1.92
CA MET A 153 3.22 -8.87 -3.08
C MET A 153 2.16 -9.89 -3.52
N ALA A 154 2.42 -11.20 -3.61
CA ALA A 154 1.34 -12.15 -3.92
C ALA A 154 0.15 -12.06 -2.93
N GLY A 155 0.41 -11.58 -1.71
CA GLY A 155 -0.60 -11.28 -0.71
C GLY A 155 -1.40 -12.49 -0.26
N VAL A 156 -0.82 -13.69 -0.41
CA VAL A 156 -1.50 -14.94 -0.09
C VAL A 156 -1.74 -15.07 1.41
N VAL A 157 -3.00 -15.33 1.77
CA VAL A 157 -3.41 -15.63 3.14
C VAL A 157 -4.22 -16.93 3.13
N SER A 158 -3.76 -17.93 3.90
CA SER A 158 -4.47 -19.19 4.11
C SER A 158 -4.99 -19.30 5.55
N ALA A 159 -5.81 -20.32 5.81
CA ALA A 159 -6.63 -20.42 7.02
C ALA A 159 -5.82 -20.42 8.32
N GLU A 160 -4.70 -21.14 8.37
CA GLU A 160 -3.88 -21.29 9.58
C GLU A 160 -2.82 -20.18 9.74
N MET A 161 -2.69 -19.27 8.77
CA MET A 161 -1.70 -18.21 8.86
C MET A 161 -2.04 -17.21 9.98
N PRO A 162 -1.04 -16.83 10.81
CA PRO A 162 -1.23 -15.79 11.80
C PRO A 162 -1.32 -14.40 11.16
N VAL A 163 -2.23 -13.58 11.68
CA VAL A 163 -2.49 -12.22 11.21
C VAL A 163 -2.45 -11.19 12.34
N PHE A 164 -1.99 -9.99 12.00
CA PHE A 164 -2.22 -8.79 12.79
C PHE A 164 -3.68 -8.36 12.68
N ILE A 165 -4.25 -7.87 13.79
CA ILE A 165 -5.61 -7.34 13.85
C ILE A 165 -5.56 -5.88 14.24
N ILE A 166 -5.85 -5.03 13.27
CA ILE A 166 -5.82 -3.59 13.43
C ILE A 166 -7.27 -3.15 13.58
N LYS A 167 -7.55 -2.39 14.63
CA LYS A 167 -8.85 -1.76 14.85
C LYS A 167 -8.71 -0.27 14.60
N ASN A 168 -9.64 0.30 13.85
CA ASN A 168 -9.83 1.73 13.86
C ASN A 168 -10.64 2.10 15.09
N GLU A 169 -10.03 2.64 16.14
CA GLU A 169 -10.74 2.90 17.39
C GLU A 169 -11.84 3.96 17.24
N THR A 170 -11.70 4.88 16.28
CA THR A 170 -12.68 5.93 16.01
C THR A 170 -13.99 5.36 15.46
N PHE A 171 -13.92 4.38 14.56
CA PHE A 171 -15.09 3.86 13.83
C PHE A 171 -15.43 2.39 14.14
N GLY A 172 -14.56 1.69 14.85
CA GLY A 172 -14.78 0.33 15.34
C GLY A 172 -14.56 -0.79 14.33
N ASN A 173 -14.29 -0.48 13.05
CA ASN A 173 -13.98 -1.47 12.02
C ASN A 173 -12.55 -2.04 12.18
N HIS A 174 -12.31 -3.19 11.54
CA HIS A 174 -11.06 -3.94 11.64
C HIS A 174 -10.45 -4.19 10.27
N ALA A 175 -9.13 -4.30 10.20
CA ALA A 175 -8.40 -4.80 9.06
C ALA A 175 -7.29 -5.78 9.47
N TYR A 176 -6.90 -6.63 8.53
CA TYR A 176 -5.99 -7.76 8.77
C TYR A 176 -4.83 -7.79 7.77
N CYS A 177 -3.69 -8.31 8.21
CA CYS A 177 -2.55 -8.62 7.35
C CYS A 177 -1.72 -9.72 8.00
N THR A 178 -1.12 -10.60 7.21
CA THR A 178 -0.19 -11.63 7.69
C THR A 178 1.06 -11.02 8.32
N LEU A 179 1.82 -11.84 9.07
CA LEU A 179 3.14 -11.46 9.56
C LEU A 179 4.18 -11.40 8.44
N ASN A 180 5.20 -10.56 8.59
CA ASN A 180 6.28 -10.48 7.60
C ASN A 180 7.25 -11.67 7.74
N GLU A 181 7.51 -12.38 6.64
CA GLU A 181 8.33 -13.60 6.58
C GLU A 181 9.85 -13.37 6.54
N GLY A 182 10.28 -12.11 6.46
CA GLY A 182 11.68 -11.74 6.23
C GLY A 182 11.99 -11.34 4.78
N CYS A 183 13.28 -11.40 4.46
CA CYS A 183 13.84 -11.08 3.16
C CYS A 183 14.38 -12.34 2.45
N GLY A 184 14.66 -12.23 1.14
CA GLY A 184 15.18 -13.32 0.33
C GLY A 184 14.08 -14.23 -0.22
N LYS A 185 14.23 -15.55 -0.09
CA LYS A 185 13.20 -16.53 -0.50
C LYS A 185 12.06 -16.50 0.52
N VAL A 186 10.90 -16.01 0.10
CA VAL A 186 9.69 -15.88 0.93
C VAL A 186 8.45 -16.18 0.11
N LEU A 187 7.37 -16.62 0.78
CA LEU A 187 6.12 -17.01 0.13
C LEU A 187 5.49 -15.86 -0.63
N ARG A 188 5.53 -14.63 -0.09
CA ARG A 188 4.99 -13.44 -0.76
C ARG A 188 5.60 -13.15 -2.14
N TYR A 189 6.79 -13.66 -2.45
CA TYR A 189 7.40 -13.58 -3.80
C TYR A 189 7.19 -14.83 -4.65
N GLY A 190 6.41 -15.80 -4.16
CA GLY A 190 6.11 -17.05 -4.84
C GLY A 190 7.10 -18.18 -4.57
N ALA A 191 8.01 -18.05 -3.59
CA ALA A 191 8.92 -19.12 -3.22
C ALA A 191 8.24 -20.12 -2.26
N TYR A 192 8.43 -21.42 -2.49
CA TYR A 192 7.82 -22.49 -1.70
C TYR A 192 8.82 -23.62 -1.40
N SER A 193 10.11 -23.30 -1.29
CA SER A 193 11.12 -24.28 -0.88
C SER A 193 10.89 -24.73 0.57
N ARG A 194 11.47 -25.88 0.94
CA ARG A 194 11.41 -26.41 2.31
C ARG A 194 11.75 -25.37 3.39
N GLU A 195 12.79 -24.57 3.17
CA GLU A 195 13.19 -23.48 4.08
C GLU A 195 12.07 -22.44 4.28
N VAL A 196 11.30 -22.11 3.23
CA VAL A 196 10.18 -21.17 3.34
C VAL A 196 9.08 -21.78 4.21
N LEU A 197 8.70 -23.03 3.95
CA LEU A 197 7.66 -23.72 4.70
C LEU A 197 8.06 -23.93 6.18
N GLU A 198 9.31 -24.31 6.45
CA GLU A 198 9.85 -24.42 7.80
C GLU A 198 9.84 -23.07 8.54
N ARG A 199 10.11 -21.97 7.83
CA ARG A 199 10.02 -20.63 8.40
C ARG A 199 8.58 -20.23 8.72
N LEU A 200 7.63 -20.50 7.83
CA LEU A 200 6.21 -20.24 8.07
C LEU A 200 5.72 -21.02 9.30
N ARG A 201 6.11 -22.28 9.44
CA ARG A 201 5.83 -23.10 10.64
C ARG A 201 6.46 -22.52 11.90
N TRP A 202 7.72 -22.09 11.83
CA TRP A 202 8.35 -21.42 12.96
C TRP A 202 7.62 -20.11 13.33
N MET A 203 7.15 -19.36 12.35
CA MET A 203 6.37 -18.14 12.61
C MET A 203 5.04 -18.46 13.30
N GLU A 204 4.35 -19.51 12.87
CA GLU A 204 3.11 -20.00 13.48
C GLU A 204 3.33 -20.49 14.92
N GLU A 205 4.36 -21.31 15.16
CA GLU A 205 4.57 -22.00 16.42
C GLU A 205 5.34 -21.17 17.46
N VAL A 206 6.17 -20.22 17.02
CA VAL A 206 7.10 -19.47 17.88
C VAL A 206 6.87 -17.97 17.82
N LEU A 207 6.91 -17.36 16.63
CA LEU A 207 6.80 -15.90 16.50
C LEU A 207 5.43 -15.40 16.95
N TYR A 208 4.37 -15.95 16.37
CA TYR A 208 2.99 -15.54 16.61
C TYR A 208 2.59 -15.62 18.10
N PRO A 209 2.80 -16.74 18.82
CA PRO A 209 2.39 -16.82 20.22
C PRO A 209 3.13 -15.84 21.13
N VAL A 210 4.40 -15.52 20.82
CA VAL A 210 5.18 -14.53 21.57
C VAL A 210 4.65 -13.13 21.30
N LEU A 211 4.44 -12.77 20.04
CA LEU A 211 3.91 -11.45 19.66
C LEU A 211 2.48 -11.24 20.18
N LYS A 212 1.62 -12.26 20.11
CA LYS A 212 0.25 -12.22 20.63
C LYS A 212 0.24 -11.79 22.10
N LYS A 213 0.99 -12.49 22.95
CA LYS A 213 1.08 -12.17 24.39
C LYS A 213 1.68 -10.79 24.64
N ALA A 214 2.69 -10.39 23.86
CA ALA A 214 3.33 -9.08 24.01
C ALA A 214 2.37 -7.94 23.66
N VAL A 215 1.60 -8.05 22.57
CA VAL A 215 0.60 -7.06 22.17
C VAL A 215 -0.55 -7.00 23.18
N GLU A 216 -1.04 -8.15 23.65
CA GLU A 216 -2.07 -8.23 24.71
C GLU A 216 -1.60 -7.54 26.01
N GLN A 217 -0.34 -7.74 26.41
CA GLN A 217 0.26 -7.10 27.59
C GLN A 217 0.40 -5.58 27.45
N LEU A 218 0.61 -5.07 26.22
CA LEU A 218 0.68 -3.63 25.95
C LEU A 218 -0.70 -2.97 25.91
N GLY A 219 -1.77 -3.74 25.67
CA GLY A 219 -3.14 -3.22 25.55
C GLY A 219 -3.42 -2.52 24.21
N GLY A 220 -2.49 -2.63 23.26
CA GLY A 220 -2.57 -2.01 21.94
C GLY A 220 -1.32 -1.21 21.57
N ILE A 221 -1.08 -1.02 20.27
CA ILE A 221 -0.01 -0.16 19.74
C ILE A 221 -0.63 0.84 18.76
N ASP A 222 -0.52 2.13 19.06
CA ASP A 222 -0.94 3.23 18.17
C ASP A 222 -0.03 3.26 16.94
N LEU A 223 -0.57 2.80 15.81
CA LEU A 223 0.17 2.77 14.55
C LEU A 223 0.23 4.14 13.90
N LYS A 224 -0.75 5.02 14.14
CA LYS A 224 -0.77 6.37 13.57
C LYS A 224 0.39 7.19 14.10
N SER A 225 0.58 7.22 15.42
CA SER A 225 1.71 7.94 16.01
C SER A 225 3.05 7.31 15.63
N LEU A 226 3.15 5.98 15.60
CA LEU A 226 4.38 5.29 15.22
C LEU A 226 4.79 5.60 13.77
N ILE A 227 3.84 5.55 12.83
CA ILE A 227 4.07 5.91 11.42
C ILE A 227 4.52 7.37 11.30
N ALA A 228 3.84 8.30 11.96
CA ALA A 228 4.21 9.72 11.94
C ALA A 228 5.65 9.95 12.43
N GLN A 229 6.05 9.28 13.53
CA GLN A 229 7.42 9.34 14.02
C GLN A 229 8.42 8.74 13.03
N ALA A 230 8.08 7.60 12.41
CA ALA A 230 8.95 6.95 11.43
C ALA A 230 9.20 7.87 10.21
N MET A 231 8.16 8.57 9.75
CA MET A 231 8.26 9.53 8.67
C MET A 231 9.19 10.70 8.99
N HIS A 232 9.08 11.27 10.19
CA HIS A 232 9.99 12.33 10.64
C HIS A 232 11.46 11.90 10.74
N MET A 233 11.72 10.59 10.74
CA MET A 233 13.05 9.99 10.83
C MET A 233 13.50 9.36 9.50
N GLY A 234 12.73 9.56 8.43
CA GLY A 234 13.15 9.28 7.07
C GLY A 234 12.46 8.09 6.39
N ASP A 235 11.46 7.46 6.99
CA ASP A 235 10.71 6.39 6.32
C ASP A 235 9.54 6.96 5.51
N GLU A 236 9.14 6.25 4.44
CA GLU A 236 7.84 6.47 3.79
C GLU A 236 6.86 5.31 4.05
N VAL A 237 7.32 4.29 4.79
CA VAL A 237 6.56 3.13 5.28
C VAL A 237 5.88 2.27 4.22
N HIS A 238 6.39 2.29 2.98
CA HIS A 238 6.10 1.28 1.95
C HIS A 238 7.39 0.58 1.53
N ASN A 239 8.36 1.27 0.95
CA ASN A 239 9.66 0.70 0.59
C ASN A 239 10.67 0.76 1.73
N ARG A 240 10.77 1.88 2.44
CA ARG A 240 11.68 2.07 3.57
C ARG A 240 10.89 1.98 4.88
N ASN A 241 11.19 0.93 5.66
CA ASN A 241 10.53 0.63 6.92
C ASN A 241 11.51 0.50 8.10
N ARG A 242 12.76 0.91 7.91
CA ARG A 242 13.84 0.63 8.88
C ARG A 242 13.61 1.35 10.20
N VAL A 243 13.17 2.60 10.16
CA VAL A 243 12.85 3.35 11.38
C VAL A 243 11.59 2.79 12.03
N ALA A 244 10.54 2.54 11.24
CA ALA A 244 9.29 2.02 11.77
C ALA A 244 9.50 0.65 12.44
N THR A 245 10.29 -0.23 11.83
CA THR A 245 10.73 -1.50 12.44
C THR A 245 11.51 -1.27 13.74
N SER A 246 12.40 -0.29 13.78
CA SER A 246 13.17 0.05 15.00
C SER A 246 12.28 0.60 16.13
N LEU A 247 11.31 1.45 15.80
CA LEU A 247 10.34 2.01 16.74
C LEU A 247 9.39 0.93 17.27
N PHE A 248 8.93 0.04 16.40
CA PHE A 248 8.13 -1.13 16.77
C PHE A 248 8.92 -2.07 17.68
N TYR A 249 10.16 -2.40 17.32
CA TYR A 249 11.07 -3.20 18.14
C TYR A 249 11.23 -2.59 19.54
N ARG A 250 11.52 -1.29 19.63
CA ARG A 250 11.65 -0.55 20.90
C ARG A 250 10.37 -0.63 21.75
N THR A 251 9.20 -0.60 21.11
CA THR A 251 7.89 -0.66 21.77
C THR A 251 7.59 -2.06 22.29
N ILE A 252 7.83 -3.08 21.48
CA ILE A 252 7.39 -4.45 21.78
C ILE A 252 8.40 -5.25 22.61
N ALA A 253 9.70 -4.93 22.54
CA ALA A 253 10.74 -5.73 23.19
C ALA A 253 10.57 -5.87 24.71
N PRO A 254 10.25 -4.81 25.49
CA PRO A 254 10.02 -4.96 26.93
C PRO A 254 8.83 -5.88 27.25
N ALA A 255 7.79 -5.87 26.42
CA ALA A 255 6.63 -6.76 26.60
C ALA A 255 7.01 -8.21 26.32
N ILE A 256 7.73 -8.47 25.21
CA ILE A 256 8.24 -9.80 24.87
C ILE A 256 9.06 -10.40 26.00
N VAL A 257 10.01 -9.63 26.56
CA VAL A 257 10.88 -10.09 27.66
C VAL A 257 10.08 -10.40 28.93
N ARG A 258 8.97 -9.70 29.17
CA ARG A 258 8.12 -9.90 30.36
C ARG A 258 7.13 -11.05 30.20
N THR A 259 6.65 -11.32 28.98
CA THR A 259 5.59 -12.31 28.73
C THR A 259 6.12 -13.66 28.23
N CYS A 260 7.33 -13.71 27.67
CA CYS A 260 7.96 -14.94 27.21
C CYS A 260 8.76 -15.58 28.36
N SER A 261 8.35 -16.77 28.78
CA SER A 261 9.02 -17.50 29.87
C SER A 261 10.38 -18.08 29.48
N ASN A 262 10.65 -18.25 28.19
CA ASN A 262 11.92 -18.75 27.68
C ASN A 262 12.73 -17.59 27.07
N GLY A 263 13.82 -17.20 27.74
CA GLY A 263 14.69 -16.12 27.29
C GLY A 263 15.32 -16.35 25.91
N GLU A 264 15.62 -17.60 25.54
CA GLU A 264 16.16 -17.95 24.22
C GLU A 264 15.09 -17.77 23.13
N THR A 265 13.85 -18.15 23.42
CA THR A 265 12.73 -17.91 22.51
C THR A 265 12.46 -16.41 22.31
N ALA A 266 12.52 -15.64 23.40
CA ALA A 266 12.40 -14.19 23.34
C ALA A 266 13.50 -13.57 22.47
N ALA A 267 14.76 -14.00 22.67
CA ALA A 267 15.91 -13.54 21.89
C ALA A 267 15.71 -13.84 20.39
N LYS A 268 15.35 -15.07 20.02
CA LYS A 268 15.11 -15.45 18.62
C LYS A 268 14.04 -14.60 17.94
N VAL A 269 12.95 -14.29 18.64
CA VAL A 269 11.89 -13.41 18.10
C VAL A 269 12.41 -11.99 17.90
N LEU A 270 13.15 -11.45 18.87
CA LEU A 270 13.74 -10.12 18.76
C LEU A 270 14.79 -10.05 17.63
N GLU A 271 15.63 -11.07 17.50
CA GLU A 271 16.60 -11.19 16.42
C GLU A 271 15.93 -11.29 15.05
N PHE A 272 14.81 -12.00 14.94
CA PHE A 272 14.03 -12.08 13.71
C PHE A 272 13.49 -10.70 13.27
N ILE A 273 12.97 -9.91 14.22
CA ILE A 273 12.51 -8.54 13.93
C ILE A 273 13.70 -7.64 13.57
N ASN A 274 14.79 -7.70 14.34
CA ASN A 274 15.97 -6.87 14.15
C ASN A 274 16.72 -7.17 12.84
N GLY A 275 16.72 -8.44 12.40
CA GLY A 275 17.34 -8.86 11.14
C GLY A 275 16.51 -8.56 9.89
N ASN A 276 15.32 -7.95 10.06
CA ASN A 276 14.36 -7.70 9.00
C ASN A 276 13.91 -6.23 9.01
N ASP A 277 14.63 -5.36 8.32
CA ASP A 277 14.27 -3.94 8.18
C ASP A 277 12.87 -3.73 7.58
N HIS A 278 12.31 -4.74 6.91
CA HIS A 278 10.95 -4.76 6.35
C HIS A 278 9.90 -5.39 7.27
N PHE A 279 10.21 -5.75 8.52
CA PHE A 279 9.23 -6.37 9.42
C PHE A 279 7.97 -5.52 9.57
N PHE A 280 8.15 -4.20 9.69
CA PHE A 280 7.03 -3.27 9.85
C PHE A 280 6.14 -3.13 8.61
N LEU A 281 6.57 -3.54 7.41
CA LEU A 281 5.83 -3.39 6.16
C LEU A 281 4.37 -3.91 6.22
N ASN A 282 4.13 -4.94 7.01
CA ASN A 282 2.81 -5.58 7.15
C ASN A 282 1.86 -4.85 8.12
N LEU A 283 2.28 -3.75 8.75
CA LEU A 283 1.47 -2.93 9.67
C LEU A 283 0.88 -1.64 9.07
N PRO A 284 1.60 -0.83 8.26
CA PRO A 284 1.04 0.37 7.66
C PRO A 284 -0.04 0.02 6.63
N MET A 285 0.03 -1.14 5.97
CA MET A 285 -1.01 -1.60 5.04
C MET A 285 -2.38 -1.76 5.71
N PRO A 286 -2.56 -2.61 6.74
CA PRO A 286 -3.86 -2.73 7.41
C PRO A 286 -4.24 -1.47 8.19
N ALA A 287 -3.27 -0.65 8.65
CA ALA A 287 -3.54 0.65 9.23
C ALA A 287 -4.18 1.63 8.22
N SER A 288 -3.67 1.63 6.99
CA SER A 288 -4.22 2.42 5.87
C SER A 288 -5.60 1.89 5.47
N LYS A 289 -5.70 0.57 5.26
CA LYS A 289 -6.95 -0.11 4.90
C LYS A 289 -8.08 0.19 5.88
N VAL A 290 -7.84 0.09 7.19
CA VAL A 290 -8.90 0.29 8.20
C VAL A 290 -9.39 1.74 8.26
N CYS A 291 -8.56 2.71 7.87
CA CYS A 291 -8.95 4.11 7.81
C CYS A 291 -9.73 4.41 6.53
N LEU A 292 -9.26 3.91 5.38
CA LEU A 292 -9.93 4.08 4.09
C LEU A 292 -11.27 3.32 4.04
N ASP A 293 -11.36 2.13 4.64
CA ASP A 293 -12.60 1.35 4.67
C ASP A 293 -13.73 2.02 5.45
N ALA A 294 -13.42 2.94 6.36
CA ALA A 294 -14.42 3.73 7.07
C ALA A 294 -15.19 4.70 6.14
N THR A 295 -14.73 4.87 4.90
CA THR A 295 -15.32 5.79 3.90
C THR A 295 -16.12 5.09 2.81
N GLN A 296 -16.27 3.76 2.89
CA GLN A 296 -17.04 3.02 1.88
C GLN A 296 -18.52 3.45 1.87
N ASN A 297 -19.09 3.52 0.67
CA ASN A 297 -20.50 3.84 0.41
C ASN A 297 -20.90 5.27 0.76
N ILE A 298 -20.03 6.26 0.53
CA ILE A 298 -20.38 7.69 0.58
C ILE A 298 -20.87 8.10 -0.81
N PRO A 299 -22.18 8.30 -1.02
CA PRO A 299 -22.71 8.62 -2.34
C PRO A 299 -22.04 9.86 -2.94
N HIS A 300 -21.79 9.83 -4.25
CA HIS A 300 -21.17 10.90 -5.04
C HIS A 300 -19.67 11.14 -4.78
N SER A 301 -19.04 10.47 -3.83
CA SER A 301 -17.60 10.62 -3.63
C SER A 301 -16.81 9.88 -4.72
N SER A 302 -15.88 10.58 -5.37
CA SER A 302 -14.89 10.04 -6.31
C SER A 302 -13.59 9.64 -5.63
N MET A 303 -13.44 9.87 -4.32
CA MET A 303 -12.22 9.55 -3.59
C MET A 303 -11.86 8.06 -3.72
N VAL A 304 -10.63 7.77 -4.12
CA VAL A 304 -10.10 6.39 -4.17
C VAL A 304 -9.91 5.85 -2.75
N VAL A 305 -10.47 4.67 -2.48
CA VAL A 305 -10.41 3.99 -1.17
C VAL A 305 -9.58 2.71 -1.18
N ALA A 306 -9.25 2.20 -2.37
CA ALA A 306 -8.29 1.13 -2.55
C ALA A 306 -7.62 1.24 -3.91
N MET A 307 -6.30 1.09 -3.94
CA MET A 307 -5.54 0.70 -5.11
C MET A 307 -4.88 -0.64 -4.79
N ALA A 308 -5.02 -1.61 -5.70
CA ALA A 308 -4.45 -2.93 -5.50
C ALA A 308 -4.16 -3.62 -6.84
N ARG A 309 -3.21 -4.54 -6.84
CA ARG A 309 -2.68 -5.12 -8.08
C ARG A 309 -2.31 -6.60 -7.88
N ASN A 310 -2.52 -7.41 -8.89
CA ASN A 310 -2.44 -8.88 -8.78
C ASN A 310 -1.37 -9.53 -9.66
N GLY A 311 -0.50 -8.72 -10.30
CA GLY A 311 0.50 -9.17 -11.24
C GLY A 311 0.02 -9.31 -12.68
N THR A 312 -1.25 -9.01 -12.96
CA THR A 312 -1.82 -8.94 -14.33
C THR A 312 -2.71 -7.71 -14.53
N GLU A 313 -3.52 -7.38 -13.52
CA GLU A 313 -4.42 -6.23 -13.48
C GLU A 313 -4.13 -5.34 -12.27
N PHE A 314 -4.33 -4.04 -12.48
CA PHE A 314 -4.40 -2.99 -11.47
C PHE A 314 -5.86 -2.62 -11.28
N GLY A 315 -6.33 -2.55 -10.05
CA GLY A 315 -7.71 -2.25 -9.70
C GLY A 315 -7.79 -1.08 -8.73
N ILE A 316 -8.81 -0.24 -8.91
CA ILE A 316 -9.20 0.78 -7.93
C ILE A 316 -10.64 0.59 -7.46
N ARG A 317 -10.93 1.08 -6.25
CA ARG A 317 -12.28 1.24 -5.71
C ARG A 317 -12.48 2.66 -5.23
N LEU A 318 -13.70 3.18 -5.38
CA LEU A 318 -14.06 4.54 -4.98
C LEU A 318 -15.04 4.52 -3.80
N ALA A 319 -15.02 5.57 -2.98
CA ALA A 319 -15.92 5.71 -1.85
C ALA A 319 -17.40 5.67 -2.27
N GLY A 320 -17.73 6.23 -3.44
CA GLY A 320 -19.10 6.31 -3.95
C GLY A 320 -19.61 5.10 -4.74
N THR A 321 -18.76 4.12 -5.06
CA THR A 321 -19.13 2.96 -5.90
C THR A 321 -19.18 1.63 -5.14
N GLY A 322 -19.07 1.70 -3.80
CA GLY A 322 -19.16 0.53 -2.92
C GLY A 322 -18.08 -0.52 -3.19
N ASN A 323 -18.49 -1.72 -3.61
CA ASN A 323 -17.60 -2.86 -3.85
C ASN A 323 -17.15 -3.00 -5.32
N GLU A 324 -17.53 -2.07 -6.19
CA GLU A 324 -17.16 -2.13 -7.61
C GLU A 324 -15.67 -1.87 -7.81
N TRP A 325 -15.03 -2.76 -8.56
CA TRP A 325 -13.65 -2.61 -9.02
C TRP A 325 -13.61 -2.01 -10.42
N PHE A 326 -12.77 -1.00 -10.61
CA PHE A 326 -12.37 -0.52 -11.93
C PHE A 326 -10.97 -1.04 -12.22
N THR A 327 -10.85 -1.90 -13.24
CA THR A 327 -9.59 -2.59 -13.55
C THR A 327 -8.98 -2.14 -14.87
N GLY A 328 -7.65 -2.17 -14.91
CA GLY A 328 -6.83 -2.00 -16.10
C GLY A 328 -5.62 -2.91 -16.05
N LYS A 329 -4.82 -2.94 -17.12
CA LYS A 329 -3.61 -3.76 -17.16
C LYS A 329 -2.60 -3.26 -16.11
N ALA A 330 -2.04 -4.18 -15.32
CA ALA A 330 -0.96 -3.84 -14.40
C ALA A 330 0.28 -3.38 -15.19
N PRO A 331 0.89 -2.23 -14.83
CA PRO A 331 2.10 -1.76 -15.49
C PRO A 331 3.28 -2.68 -15.15
N VAL A 332 4.28 -2.72 -16.04
CA VAL A 332 5.58 -3.30 -15.70
C VAL A 332 6.44 -2.19 -15.11
N PRO A 333 6.92 -2.33 -13.86
CA PRO A 333 7.71 -1.29 -13.21
C PRO A 333 8.94 -0.88 -14.03
N ASP A 334 9.22 0.42 -14.06
CA ASP A 334 10.42 0.99 -14.65
C ASP A 334 11.37 1.39 -13.53
N ALA A 335 12.29 0.48 -13.17
CA ALA A 335 13.10 0.59 -11.96
C ALA A 335 14.56 0.18 -12.20
N LEU A 336 15.40 0.36 -11.17
CA LEU A 336 16.74 -0.20 -11.14
C LEU A 336 16.67 -1.73 -10.92
N PHE A 337 17.32 -2.48 -11.81
CA PHE A 337 17.40 -3.94 -11.71
C PHE A 337 18.73 -4.38 -11.09
N TYR A 338 18.70 -5.45 -10.30
CA TYR A 338 19.92 -6.07 -9.79
C TYR A 338 20.80 -6.59 -10.94
N PRO A 339 22.13 -6.66 -10.77
CA PRO A 339 23.02 -7.20 -11.79
C PRO A 339 22.58 -8.59 -12.26
N GLY A 340 22.41 -8.73 -13.57
CA GLY A 340 21.95 -9.98 -14.20
C GLY A 340 20.45 -10.07 -14.48
N PHE A 341 19.66 -9.07 -14.08
CA PHE A 341 18.23 -8.97 -14.40
C PHE A 341 17.92 -7.75 -15.28
N THR A 342 16.88 -7.86 -16.08
CA THR A 342 16.36 -6.79 -16.94
C THR A 342 14.84 -6.64 -16.78
N LYS A 343 14.28 -5.65 -17.49
CA LYS A 343 12.83 -5.39 -17.48
C LYS A 343 12.01 -6.57 -18.00
N GLU A 344 12.60 -7.38 -18.87
CA GLU A 344 11.99 -8.60 -19.42
C GLU A 344 11.80 -9.69 -18.37
N ASP A 345 12.57 -9.67 -17.28
CA ASP A 345 12.43 -10.59 -16.16
C ASP A 345 11.36 -10.13 -15.14
N ALA A 346 10.88 -8.89 -15.27
CA ALA A 346 9.97 -8.29 -14.30
C ALA A 346 8.55 -8.83 -14.44
N ASN A 347 7.98 -9.26 -13.32
CA ASN A 347 6.53 -9.44 -13.24
C ASN A 347 5.85 -8.05 -13.31
N PRO A 348 4.67 -7.92 -13.95
CA PRO A 348 3.85 -6.73 -13.77
C PRO A 348 3.51 -6.47 -12.30
N ASP A 349 3.06 -5.26 -12.00
CA ASP A 349 2.84 -4.79 -10.64
C ASP A 349 1.94 -5.74 -9.81
N ILE A 350 2.37 -6.12 -8.59
CA ILE A 350 1.71 -7.16 -7.74
C ILE A 350 1.74 -6.90 -6.21
N GLY A 351 0.58 -6.87 -5.54
CA GLY A 351 0.39 -6.57 -4.10
C GLY A 351 -0.73 -5.60 -3.76
N ASP A 352 -1.15 -5.60 -2.48
CA ASP A 352 -2.10 -4.63 -1.93
C ASP A 352 -1.38 -3.43 -1.30
N SER A 353 -0.04 -3.41 -1.31
CA SER A 353 0.72 -2.38 -0.61
C SER A 353 0.50 -0.97 -1.15
N THR A 354 -0.05 -0.81 -2.35
CA THR A 354 -0.54 0.47 -2.90
C THR A 354 -1.66 1.11 -2.06
N ILE A 355 -2.20 0.38 -1.09
CA ILE A 355 -3.09 0.92 -0.06
C ILE A 355 -2.40 1.97 0.83
N THR A 356 -1.06 1.91 0.97
CA THR A 356 -0.32 2.93 1.72
C THR A 356 -0.30 4.24 0.95
N GLU A 357 -0.03 4.23 -0.36
CA GLU A 357 -0.18 5.42 -1.23
C GLU A 357 -1.60 5.96 -1.23
N THR A 358 -2.61 5.07 -1.26
CA THR A 358 -4.02 5.47 -1.21
C THR A 358 -4.32 6.28 0.07
N TYR A 359 -3.58 6.02 1.15
CA TYR A 359 -3.69 6.72 2.44
C TYR A 359 -2.70 7.90 2.60
N GLY A 360 -2.00 8.28 1.53
CA GLY A 360 -1.04 9.39 1.53
C GLY A 360 0.34 9.03 2.10
N LEU A 361 0.68 7.75 2.19
CA LEU A 361 2.01 7.26 2.61
C LEU A 361 2.80 6.78 1.37
N GLY A 362 3.93 6.08 1.57
CA GLY A 362 4.69 5.48 0.49
C GLY A 362 5.19 6.52 -0.53
N GLY A 363 4.94 6.29 -1.81
CA GLY A 363 5.29 7.22 -2.89
C GLY A 363 4.76 8.66 -2.69
N PHE A 364 3.62 8.83 -2.01
CA PHE A 364 3.05 10.16 -1.73
C PHE A 364 3.84 10.90 -0.65
N ALA A 365 4.46 10.15 0.27
CA ALA A 365 5.29 10.64 1.35
C ALA A 365 6.80 10.54 1.04
N ILE A 366 7.19 10.28 -0.21
CA ILE A 366 8.58 9.97 -0.57
C ILE A 366 9.56 11.11 -0.26
N ALA A 367 9.10 12.37 -0.22
CA ALA A 367 9.88 13.51 0.24
C ALA A 367 10.35 13.39 1.71
N ALA A 368 9.68 12.58 2.53
CA ALA A 368 10.14 12.24 3.88
C ALA A 368 11.34 11.29 3.85
N ALA A 369 11.55 10.53 2.77
CA ALA A 369 12.50 9.43 2.69
C ALA A 369 13.56 9.58 1.59
N PRO A 370 14.35 10.68 1.53
CA PRO A 370 15.26 10.95 0.42
C PRO A 370 16.32 9.86 0.17
N ALA A 371 16.67 9.07 1.20
CA ALA A 371 17.59 7.95 1.07
C ALA A 371 17.09 6.84 0.13
N ILE A 372 15.78 6.74 -0.10
CA ILE A 372 15.19 5.68 -0.92
C ILE A 372 15.56 5.79 -2.40
N VAL A 373 15.95 6.98 -2.87
CA VAL A 373 16.34 7.23 -4.28
C VAL A 373 17.49 6.31 -4.74
N GLN A 374 18.39 5.95 -3.83
CA GLN A 374 19.47 5.01 -4.14
C GLN A 374 18.96 3.59 -4.47
N PHE A 375 17.73 3.27 -4.06
CA PHE A 375 17.08 1.98 -4.27
C PHE A 375 16.05 2.01 -5.40
N VAL A 376 15.18 3.04 -5.43
CA VAL A 376 14.10 3.14 -6.44
C VAL A 376 14.54 3.80 -7.75
N GLY A 377 15.71 4.43 -7.78
CA GLY A 377 16.20 5.22 -8.90
C GLY A 377 15.71 6.68 -8.85
N GLY A 378 16.33 7.54 -9.65
CA GLY A 378 16.03 8.98 -9.71
C GLY A 378 17.09 9.86 -9.03
N GLN A 379 16.76 11.14 -8.81
CA GLN A 379 17.56 12.11 -8.05
C GLN A 379 16.86 12.52 -6.76
N ALA A 380 17.64 12.92 -5.74
CA ALA A 380 17.09 13.39 -4.46
C ALA A 380 16.22 14.66 -4.59
N GLY A 381 16.39 15.44 -5.66
CA GLY A 381 15.47 16.56 -5.96
C GLY A 381 14.10 16.07 -6.46
N ASP A 382 14.04 14.92 -7.13
CA ASP A 382 12.82 14.40 -7.75
C ASP A 382 11.81 13.96 -6.70
N VAL A 383 12.26 13.46 -5.53
CA VAL A 383 11.35 13.01 -4.46
C VAL A 383 10.50 14.15 -3.88
N ILE A 384 11.03 15.37 -3.84
CA ILE A 384 10.25 16.55 -3.43
C ILE A 384 9.18 16.83 -4.48
N ASN A 385 9.57 16.84 -5.76
CA ASN A 385 8.66 17.12 -6.86
C ASN A 385 7.53 16.08 -6.94
N TYR A 386 7.83 14.79 -6.76
CA TYR A 386 6.80 13.76 -6.76
C TYR A 386 5.74 13.99 -5.68
N THR A 387 6.14 14.25 -4.43
CA THR A 387 5.17 14.60 -3.37
C THR A 387 4.41 15.89 -3.71
N LEU A 388 5.06 16.89 -4.31
CA LEU A 388 4.40 18.13 -4.72
C LEU A 388 3.33 17.90 -5.80
N GLU A 389 3.61 17.07 -6.80
CA GLU A 389 2.66 16.68 -7.85
C GLU A 389 1.45 15.93 -7.27
N MET A 390 1.64 15.10 -6.23
CA MET A 390 0.53 14.36 -5.63
C MET A 390 -0.51 15.26 -4.95
N TYR A 391 -0.18 16.49 -4.55
CA TYR A 391 -1.19 17.44 -4.06
C TYR A 391 -2.17 17.89 -5.16
N GLU A 392 -1.80 17.78 -6.44
CA GLU A 392 -2.69 18.17 -7.55
C GLU A 392 -3.82 17.16 -7.78
N ILE A 393 -3.65 15.93 -7.30
CA ILE A 393 -4.61 14.82 -7.45
C ILE A 393 -5.21 14.39 -6.10
N CYS A 394 -5.03 15.19 -5.04
CA CYS A 394 -5.57 14.90 -3.71
C CYS A 394 -6.52 15.99 -3.22
N ILE A 395 -7.51 15.59 -2.44
CA ILE A 395 -8.51 16.47 -1.84
C ILE A 395 -7.89 17.40 -0.79
N GLY A 396 -6.93 16.91 0.01
CA GLY A 396 -6.31 17.70 1.06
C GLY A 396 -5.02 17.11 1.64
N GLU A 397 -4.62 17.64 2.80
CA GLU A 397 -3.39 17.26 3.51
C GLU A 397 -3.71 16.49 4.80
N ASN A 398 -2.82 15.57 5.19
CA ASN A 398 -2.91 14.86 6.46
C ASN A 398 -2.40 15.73 7.63
N ASP A 399 -3.18 15.86 8.70
CA ASP A 399 -2.83 16.67 9.87
C ASP A 399 -1.79 16.01 10.80
N VAL A 400 -1.59 14.70 10.70
CA VAL A 400 -0.67 13.92 11.56
C VAL A 400 0.58 13.50 10.81
N PHE A 401 0.46 13.11 9.54
CA PHE A 401 1.60 12.68 8.73
C PHE A 401 2.25 13.88 8.06
N GLN A 402 3.18 14.52 8.76
CA GLN A 402 3.87 15.70 8.28
C GLN A 402 5.24 15.34 7.68
N ILE A 403 5.70 16.16 6.73
CA ILE A 403 6.99 15.99 6.06
C ILE A 403 7.92 17.13 6.47
N PRO A 404 8.95 16.88 7.31
CA PRO A 404 9.83 17.94 7.80
C PRO A 404 10.55 18.73 6.71
N ALA A 405 10.90 18.06 5.60
CA ALA A 405 11.56 18.70 4.45
C ALA A 405 10.65 19.68 3.68
N LEU A 406 9.34 19.66 3.93
CA LEU A 406 8.34 20.54 3.32
C LEU A 406 7.73 21.46 4.39
N ASP A 407 8.54 21.91 5.36
CA ASP A 407 8.10 22.75 6.49
C ASP A 407 6.91 22.15 7.26
N PHE A 408 6.91 20.82 7.44
CA PHE A 408 5.85 20.07 8.12
C PHE A 408 4.47 20.18 7.47
N ARG A 409 4.40 20.43 6.15
CA ARG A 409 3.18 20.17 5.38
C ARG A 409 2.72 18.71 5.54
N GLY A 410 1.41 18.52 5.55
CA GLY A 410 0.79 17.20 5.69
C GLY A 410 0.88 16.41 4.39
N THR A 411 0.94 15.08 4.44
CA THR A 411 0.98 14.28 3.20
C THR A 411 -0.27 14.49 2.34
N PRO A 412 -0.13 14.51 1.00
CA PRO A 412 -1.29 14.56 0.10
C PRO A 412 -2.18 13.34 0.33
N THR A 413 -3.46 13.57 0.62
CA THR A 413 -4.41 12.54 1.08
C THR A 413 -5.76 12.66 0.37
N GLY A 414 -6.34 11.51 0.02
CA GLY A 414 -7.64 11.40 -0.64
C GLY A 414 -7.53 11.66 -2.14
N ILE A 415 -7.10 10.64 -2.90
CA ILE A 415 -6.93 10.74 -4.35
C ILE A 415 -8.30 10.97 -5.01
N ASP A 416 -8.42 11.98 -5.87
CA ASP A 416 -9.65 12.35 -6.61
C ASP A 416 -9.41 12.40 -8.13
#